data_AF-A0A7D9MFU6-F1
#
_entry.id   AF-A0A7D9MFU6-F1
#
_cell.length_a   1.000
_cell.length_b   1.000
_cell.length_c   1.000
_cell.angle_alpha   90.00
_cell.angle_beta   90.00
_cell.angle_gamma   90.00
#
_symmetry.space_group_name_H-M   'P 1'
#
loop_
_entity.id
_entity.type
_entity.pdbx_description
1 polymer ?
#
loop_
_entity_poly.entity_id
_entity_poly.type
_entity_poly.pdbx_seq_one_letter_code
_entity_poly.pdbx_strand_id
1 'polypeptide(L)'
;MANSPTHHTKRLSDLINEFQLKQHITSPTRITTTSKTLIDIIMTKASDTKIIDSGVIHLGLSDHSLVYICRKVGIPRAEPKIVETRQFKYFNSSAFQYDLKMAFQNHYNLYNYADPNHAWE
;
A
#
# COMPACT_ATOMS: atom_id res chain seq x y z
N MET A 1 -42.10 14.83 11.66
CA MET A 1 -42.51 14.52 10.27
C MET A 1 -41.29 14.69 9.39
N ALA A 2 -40.92 13.68 8.60
CA ALA A 2 -39.78 13.79 7.70
C ALA A 2 -40.17 14.72 6.53
N ASN A 3 -39.40 15.79 6.31
CA ASN A 3 -39.61 16.67 5.16
C ASN A 3 -39.38 15.89 3.86
N SER A 4 -40.18 16.19 2.83
CA SER A 4 -39.97 15.62 1.49
C SER A 4 -38.54 15.91 1.01
N PRO A 5 -37.84 14.93 0.41
CA PRO A 5 -36.49 15.13 -0.09
C PRO A 5 -36.45 16.29 -1.08
N THR A 6 -35.45 17.16 -0.95
CA THR A 6 -35.26 18.23 -1.94
C THR A 6 -34.94 17.64 -3.31
N HIS A 7 -35.16 18.42 -4.39
CA HIS A 7 -34.78 18.01 -5.74
C HIS A 7 -33.30 17.55 -5.83
N HIS A 8 -32.40 18.26 -5.13
CA HIS A 8 -30.98 17.90 -5.05
C HIS A 8 -30.76 16.57 -4.32
N THR A 9 -31.45 16.34 -3.21
CA THR A 9 -31.39 15.08 -2.45
C THR A 9 -31.86 13.90 -3.31
N LYS A 10 -32.95 14.08 -4.06
CA LYS A 10 -33.47 13.04 -4.96
C LYS A 10 -32.46 12.72 -6.07
N ARG A 11 -31.98 13.74 -6.77
CA ARG A 11 -30.98 13.57 -7.84
C ARG A 11 -29.71 12.87 -7.36
N LEU A 12 -29.22 13.23 -6.17
CA LEU A 12 -28.04 12.58 -5.58
C LEU A 12 -28.34 11.12 -5.22
N SER A 13 -29.52 10.83 -4.66
CA SER A 13 -29.94 9.47 -4.33
C SER A 13 -30.06 8.59 -5.57
N ASP A 14 -30.60 9.15 -6.66
CA ASP A 14 -30.72 8.48 -7.96
C ASP A 14 -29.32 8.11 -8.50
N LEU A 15 -28.36 9.03 -8.44
CA LEU A 15 -26.96 8.77 -8.83
C LEU A 15 -26.32 7.69 -7.94
N ILE A 16 -26.50 7.75 -6.62
CA ILE A 16 -25.98 6.74 -5.69
C ILE A 16 -26.50 5.35 -6.07
N ASN A 17 -27.79 5.24 -6.39
CA ASN A 17 -28.40 3.98 -6.80
C ASN A 17 -27.91 3.51 -8.17
N GLU A 18 -27.86 4.41 -9.16
CA GLU A 18 -27.41 4.12 -10.53
C GLU A 18 -25.98 3.57 -10.55
N PHE A 19 -25.07 4.21 -9.80
CA PHE A 19 -23.66 3.81 -9.73
C PHE A 19 -23.38 2.73 -8.67
N GLN A 20 -24.42 2.17 -8.04
CA GLN A 20 -24.30 1.15 -6.98
C GLN A 20 -23.31 1.58 -5.90
N LEU A 21 -23.45 2.82 -5.45
CA LEU A 21 -22.67 3.38 -4.36
C LEU A 21 -23.37 3.14 -3.02
N LYS A 22 -22.58 3.07 -1.96
CA LYS A 22 -23.05 3.03 -0.58
C LYS A 22 -22.56 4.28 0.13
N GLN A 23 -23.50 5.07 0.65
CA GLN A 23 -23.20 6.14 1.60
C GLN A 23 -22.99 5.54 2.99
N HIS A 24 -21.90 5.89 3.65
CA HIS A 24 -21.55 5.35 4.96
C HIS A 24 -21.98 6.24 6.13
N ILE A 25 -22.13 7.54 5.88
CA ILE A 25 -22.44 8.52 6.92
C ILE A 25 -23.95 8.73 7.00
N THR A 26 -24.53 8.41 8.15
CA THR A 26 -25.99 8.50 8.40
C THR A 26 -26.35 9.47 9.51
N SER A 27 -25.35 10.03 10.20
CA SER A 27 -25.53 11.00 11.30
C SER A 27 -25.25 12.43 10.82
N PRO A 28 -25.90 13.46 11.39
CA PRO A 28 -25.66 14.86 11.03
C PRO A 28 -24.19 15.25 11.15
N THR A 29 -23.66 15.94 10.13
CA THR A 29 -22.25 16.37 10.09
C THR A 29 -22.10 17.85 10.38
N ARG A 30 -23.15 18.64 10.14
CA ARG A 30 -23.24 20.04 10.56
C ARG A 30 -24.33 20.21 11.61
N ILE A 31 -23.96 20.76 12.76
CA ILE A 31 -24.81 21.01 13.92
C ILE A 31 -24.67 22.48 14.30
N THR A 32 -25.73 23.24 14.10
CA THR A 32 -25.84 24.63 14.57
C THR A 32 -26.75 24.67 15.81
N THR A 33 -26.98 25.85 16.37
CA THR A 33 -27.90 26.06 17.49
C THR A 33 -29.35 25.68 17.15
N THR A 34 -29.74 25.76 15.87
CA THR A 34 -31.13 25.59 15.42
C THR A 34 -31.33 24.42 14.47
N SER A 35 -30.26 23.83 13.93
CA SER A 35 -30.38 22.79 12.90
C SER A 35 -29.31 21.71 13.02
N LYS A 36 -29.67 20.52 12.53
CA LYS A 36 -28.77 19.38 12.35
C LYS A 36 -28.93 18.88 10.92
N THR A 37 -27.87 18.91 10.13
CA THR A 37 -27.90 18.54 8.70
C THR A 37 -26.77 17.57 8.36
N LEU A 38 -27.09 16.55 7.58
CA LEU A 38 -26.13 15.63 6.96
C LEU A 38 -25.80 16.19 5.57
N ILE A 39 -24.68 16.89 5.45
CA ILE A 39 -24.25 17.54 4.19
C ILE A 39 -22.84 17.12 3.75
N ASP A 40 -22.08 16.49 4.65
CA ASP A 40 -20.80 15.89 4.36
C ASP A 40 -20.99 14.37 4.26
N ILE A 41 -20.74 13.79 3.09
CA ILE A 41 -20.99 12.36 2.84
C ILE A 41 -19.72 11.66 2.35
N ILE A 42 -19.57 10.40 2.72
CA ILE A 42 -18.55 9.49 2.19
C ILE A 42 -19.27 8.35 1.49
N MET A 43 -18.92 8.13 0.22
CA MET A 43 -19.50 7.08 -0.62
C MET A 43 -18.41 6.16 -1.15
N THR A 44 -18.68 4.86 -1.20
CA THR A 44 -17.84 3.87 -1.89
C THR A 44 -18.69 3.00 -2.79
N LYS A 45 -18.09 2.14 -3.61
CA LYS A 45 -18.84 1.06 -4.25
C LYS A 45 -19.55 0.22 -3.18
N ALA A 46 -20.81 -0.16 -3.42
CA ALA A 46 -21.59 -0.98 -2.51
C ALA A 46 -20.94 -2.37 -2.29
N SER A 47 -20.19 -2.85 -3.29
CA SER A 47 -19.42 -4.08 -3.22
C SER A 47 -18.07 -3.97 -2.51
N ASP A 48 -17.63 -2.78 -2.06
CA ASP A 48 -16.37 -2.65 -1.31
C ASP A 48 -16.53 -3.15 0.13
N THR A 49 -16.10 -4.40 0.35
CA THR A 49 -16.10 -5.07 1.66
C THR A 49 -14.91 -4.67 2.55
N LYS A 50 -14.02 -3.79 2.08
CA LYS A 50 -12.84 -3.36 2.84
C LYS A 50 -13.16 -2.25 3.83
N ILE A 51 -14.35 -1.65 3.76
CA ILE A 51 -14.79 -0.65 4.74
C ILE A 51 -15.17 -1.38 6.03
N ILE A 52 -14.44 -1.09 7.11
CA ILE A 52 -14.61 -1.76 8.41
C ILE A 52 -15.30 -0.87 9.44
N ASP A 53 -15.21 0.45 9.30
CA ASP A 53 -15.86 1.41 10.19
C ASP A 53 -16.07 2.76 9.48
N SER A 54 -16.99 3.56 9.99
CA SER A 54 -17.27 4.92 9.52
C SER A 54 -18.09 5.68 10.56
N GLY A 55 -17.89 6.98 10.66
CA GLY A 55 -18.65 7.76 11.63
C GLY A 55 -18.41 9.25 11.57
N VAL A 56 -19.00 9.91 12.57
CA VAL A 56 -18.93 11.36 12.79
C VAL A 56 -18.40 11.61 14.20
N ILE A 57 -17.39 12.46 14.32
CA ILE A 57 -16.80 12.88 15.60
C ILE A 57 -17.01 14.39 15.75
N HIS A 58 -17.79 14.79 16.76
CA HIS A 58 -18.02 16.19 17.07
C HIS A 58 -16.89 16.73 17.94
N LEU A 59 -16.01 17.55 17.35
CA LEU A 59 -14.84 18.10 18.04
C LEU A 59 -15.15 19.37 18.86
N GLY A 60 -16.33 19.98 18.67
CA GLY A 60 -16.71 21.23 19.33
C GLY A 60 -15.93 22.47 18.87
N LEU A 61 -15.13 22.36 17.80
CA LEU A 61 -14.32 23.45 17.24
C LEU A 61 -15.06 24.27 16.17
N SER A 62 -16.13 23.69 15.58
CA SER A 62 -16.91 24.26 14.49
C SER A 62 -18.34 23.73 14.55
N ASP A 63 -19.25 24.35 13.79
CA ASP A 63 -20.56 23.77 13.51
C ASP A 63 -20.45 22.52 12.62
N HIS A 64 -19.32 22.30 11.94
CA HIS A 64 -19.00 21.05 11.26
C HIS A 64 -18.26 20.05 12.17
N SER A 65 -18.63 18.78 12.03
CA SER A 65 -18.02 17.63 12.70
C SER A 65 -17.03 16.93 11.78
N LEU A 66 -16.03 16.26 12.35
CA LEU A 66 -15.12 15.41 11.61
C LEU A 66 -15.87 14.18 11.10
N VAL A 67 -15.66 13.83 9.83
CA VAL A 67 -16.26 12.67 9.18
C VAL A 67 -15.15 11.71 8.77
N TYR A 68 -15.32 10.41 9.06
CA TYR A 68 -14.27 9.43 8.80
C TYR A 68 -14.80 8.11 8.22
N ILE A 69 -13.87 7.38 7.60
CA ILE A 69 -14.05 6.01 7.16
C ILE A 69 -12.75 5.24 7.42
N CYS A 70 -12.86 4.03 7.94
CA CYS A 70 -11.73 3.11 8.13
C CYS A 70 -11.80 2.03 7.06
N ARG A 71 -10.72 1.89 6.30
CA ARG A 71 -10.60 0.92 5.21
C ARG A 71 -9.43 -0.02 5.44
N LYS A 72 -9.68 -1.32 5.36
CA LYS A 72 -8.63 -2.33 5.34
C LYS A 72 -7.82 -2.21 4.04
N VAL A 73 -6.57 -1.78 4.16
CA VAL A 73 -5.63 -1.77 3.05
C VAL A 73 -4.93 -3.12 3.02
N GLY A 74 -4.98 -3.81 1.87
CA GLY A 74 -4.12 -4.95 1.65
C GLY A 74 -2.71 -4.43 1.43
N ILE A 75 -1.78 -4.73 2.32
CA ILE A 75 -0.36 -4.47 2.08
C ILE A 75 0.10 -5.55 1.10
N PRO A 76 0.59 -5.19 -0.10
CA PRO A 76 1.20 -6.17 -0.99
C PRO A 76 2.29 -6.91 -0.24
N ARG A 77 2.33 -8.24 -0.36
CA ARG A 77 3.43 -9.01 0.22
C ARG A 77 4.72 -8.50 -0.45
N ALA A 78 5.71 -8.11 0.36
CA ALA A 78 7.02 -7.79 -0.16
C ALA A 78 7.59 -9.01 -0.89
N GLU A 79 8.32 -8.77 -1.98
CA GLU A 79 9.01 -9.85 -2.69
C GLU A 79 9.86 -10.68 -1.72
N PRO A 80 9.93 -12.01 -1.88
CA PRO A 80 10.78 -12.85 -1.05
C PRO A 80 12.23 -12.35 -1.09
N LYS A 81 12.82 -12.12 0.09
CA LYS A 81 14.25 -11.87 0.20
C LYS A 81 14.99 -13.20 0.07
N ILE A 82 15.59 -13.45 -1.08
CA ILE A 82 16.52 -14.56 -1.26
C ILE A 82 17.86 -14.15 -0.65
N VAL A 83 18.40 -14.97 0.25
CA VAL A 83 19.73 -14.79 0.82
C VAL A 83 20.55 -16.00 0.43
N GLU A 84 21.53 -15.79 -0.46
CA GLU A 84 22.50 -16.81 -0.79
C GLU A 84 23.53 -16.89 0.35
N THR A 85 23.77 -18.11 0.84
CA THR A 85 24.79 -18.37 1.86
C THR A 85 25.67 -19.50 1.38
N ARG A 86 26.98 -19.39 1.65
CA ARG A 86 27.93 -20.47 1.40
C ARG A 86 28.12 -21.25 2.69
N GLN A 87 27.92 -22.57 2.65
CA GLN A 87 28.19 -23.43 3.79
C GLN A 87 29.69 -23.69 3.90
N PHE A 88 30.32 -23.22 4.99
CA PHE A 88 31.75 -23.44 5.25
C PHE A 88 32.04 -24.61 6.21
N LYS A 89 31.02 -25.44 6.53
CA LYS A 89 31.15 -26.54 7.51
C LYS A 89 32.29 -27.51 7.18
N TYR A 90 32.55 -27.76 5.90
CA TYR A 90 33.62 -28.63 5.42
C TYR A 90 34.62 -27.86 4.54
N PHE A 91 34.76 -26.56 4.77
CA PHE A 91 35.71 -25.75 4.02
C PHE A 91 37.13 -26.20 4.30
N ASN A 92 37.80 -26.71 3.28
CA ASN A 92 39.21 -27.04 3.34
C ASN A 92 40.04 -25.85 2.82
N SER A 93 40.59 -25.07 3.75
CA SER A 93 41.39 -23.89 3.41
C SER A 93 42.62 -24.24 2.57
N SER A 94 43.26 -25.38 2.81
CA SER A 94 44.45 -25.81 2.07
C SER A 94 44.11 -26.18 0.63
N ALA A 95 43.01 -26.92 0.42
CA ALA A 95 42.53 -27.23 -0.93
C ALA A 95 42.13 -25.95 -1.68
N PHE A 96 41.40 -25.03 -1.04
CA PHE A 96 41.04 -23.75 -1.64
C PHE A 96 42.26 -22.89 -2.01
N GLN A 97 43.26 -22.82 -1.14
CA GLN A 97 44.51 -22.11 -1.44
C GLN A 97 45.30 -22.79 -2.56
N TYR A 98 45.29 -24.11 -2.63
CA TYR A 98 45.88 -24.86 -3.73
C TYR A 98 45.16 -24.57 -5.05
N ASP A 99 43.83 -24.64 -5.06
CA ASP A 99 43.01 -24.33 -6.24
C ASP A 99 43.24 -22.89 -6.72
N LEU A 100 43.31 -21.92 -5.80
CA LEU A 100 43.67 -20.54 -6.15
C LEU A 100 45.07 -20.48 -6.78
N LYS A 101 46.08 -21.08 -6.15
CA LYS A 101 47.45 -21.10 -6.70
C LYS A 101 47.49 -21.77 -8.07
N MET A 102 46.77 -22.87 -8.28
CA MET A 102 46.71 -23.57 -9.56
C MET A 102 45.97 -22.74 -10.61
N ALA A 103 44.84 -22.10 -10.27
CA ALA A 103 44.16 -21.19 -11.17
C ALA A 103 45.09 -20.07 -11.62
N PHE A 104 45.79 -19.42 -10.67
CA PHE A 104 46.73 -18.34 -10.99
C PHE A 104 48.01 -18.81 -11.70
N GLN A 105 48.50 -20.03 -11.43
CA GLN A 105 49.66 -20.61 -12.11
C GLN A 105 49.31 -21.13 -13.50
N ASN A 106 48.11 -21.66 -13.73
CA ASN A 106 47.63 -22.00 -15.07
C ASN A 106 47.30 -20.74 -15.89
N HIS A 107 47.03 -19.63 -15.21
CA HIS A 107 47.01 -18.27 -15.78
C HIS A 107 48.42 -17.66 -15.96
N TYR A 108 49.47 -18.48 -16.17
CA TYR A 108 50.83 -18.01 -16.48
C TYR A 108 50.93 -17.13 -17.74
N ASN A 109 49.85 -17.02 -18.52
CA ASN A 109 49.78 -16.12 -19.66
C ASN A 109 49.30 -14.70 -19.32
N LEU A 110 48.76 -14.42 -18.11
CA LEU A 110 48.30 -13.07 -17.74
C LEU A 110 49.42 -12.03 -17.81
N TYR A 111 50.66 -12.42 -17.49
CA TYR A 111 51.83 -11.53 -17.58
C TYR A 111 52.35 -11.33 -19.01
N ASN A 112 51.86 -12.10 -19.99
CA ASN A 112 52.23 -11.99 -21.41
C ASN A 112 51.26 -11.12 -22.22
N TYR A 113 50.15 -10.68 -21.64
CA TYR A 113 49.23 -9.74 -22.29
C TYR A 113 49.56 -8.31 -21.88
N ALA A 114 49.85 -7.46 -22.86
CA ALA A 114 50.11 -6.03 -22.65
C ALA A 114 48.82 -5.24 -22.30
N ASP A 115 47.65 -5.79 -22.65
CA ASP A 115 46.34 -5.20 -22.38
C ASP A 115 45.55 -6.11 -21.41
N PRO A 116 45.17 -5.60 -20.22
CA PRO A 116 44.39 -6.35 -19.25
C PRO A 116 43.08 -6.90 -19.84
N ASN A 117 42.43 -6.21 -20.79
CA ASN A 117 41.12 -6.62 -21.32
C ASN A 117 41.15 -7.95 -22.10
N HIS A 118 42.31 -8.37 -22.59
CA HIS A 118 42.48 -9.63 -23.33
C HIS A 118 42.93 -10.80 -22.43
N ALA A 119 43.10 -10.55 -21.13
CA ALA A 119 43.69 -11.51 -20.20
C ALA A 119 42.63 -12.49 -19.62
N TRP A 120 41.34 -12.22 -19.85
CA TRP A 120 40.20 -12.96 -19.28
C TRP A 120 39.31 -13.65 -20.32
N GLU A 121 39.68 -13.66 -21.61
CA GLU A 121 39.08 -14.51 -22.66
C GLU A 121 39.71 -15.91 -22.65
#